data_AF-C5E9T4-F1
#
_entry.id   AF-C5E9T4-F1
#
_cell.length_a   1.000
_cell.length_b   1.000
_cell.length_c   1.000
_cell.angle_alpha   90.00
_cell.angle_beta   90.00
_cell.angle_gamma   90.00
#
_symmetry.space_group_name_H-M   'P 1'
#
loop_
_entity.id
_entity.type
_entity.pdbx_description
1 polymer ?
#
loop_
_entity_poly.entity_id
_entity_poly.type
_entity_poly.pdbx_seq_one_letter_code
_entity_poly.pdbx_strand_id
1 'polypeptide(L)'
;MTLVLLLDRCPDQLAADMRREYGLGMHDLDPLETAALAANLPAGSLVWQTLDTPRAWTFDQYLAVLRIEQMNQWIWANGDPRKRGPQPRPLPRPGQHHATPEATGPAMEAGSENPEPDGNTIRRTRTIKAVGMSVEQLDRFMSQRFTTVNRVENRPQTGQP
;
A
#
# COMPACT_ATOMS: atom_id res chain seq x y z
N MET A 1 20.95 -11.46 -10.69
CA MET A 1 19.91 -11.95 -11.63
C MET A 1 20.55 -12.14 -12.99
N THR A 2 20.23 -13.21 -13.70
CA THR A 2 20.74 -13.49 -15.05
C THR A 2 19.70 -13.09 -16.09
N LEU A 3 20.13 -12.60 -17.25
CA LEU A 3 19.26 -12.22 -18.38
C LEU A 3 18.29 -13.34 -18.76
N VAL A 4 18.76 -14.60 -18.73
CA VAL A 4 17.97 -15.79 -19.04
C VAL A 4 16.71 -15.89 -18.17
N LEU A 5 16.81 -15.58 -16.87
CA LEU A 5 15.65 -15.60 -15.97
C LEU A 5 14.64 -14.49 -16.29
N LEU A 6 15.12 -13.34 -16.77
CA LEU A 6 14.25 -12.23 -17.15
C LEU A 6 13.50 -12.55 -18.46
N LEU A 7 14.19 -13.18 -19.41
CA LEU A 7 13.60 -13.64 -20.66
C LEU A 7 12.56 -14.74 -20.45
N ASP A 8 12.80 -15.66 -19.51
CA ASP A 8 11.88 -16.74 -19.19
C ASP A 8 10.62 -16.25 -18.45
N ARG A 9 10.78 -15.35 -17.48
CA ARG A 9 9.67 -14.91 -16.63
C ARG A 9 8.91 -13.68 -17.13
N CYS A 10 9.61 -12.71 -17.72
CA CYS A 10 9.07 -11.38 -17.99
C CYS A 10 9.61 -10.77 -19.31
N PRO A 11 9.47 -11.45 -20.46
CA PRO A 11 10.05 -10.98 -21.72
C PRO A 11 9.44 -9.66 -22.19
N ASP A 12 8.11 -9.53 -22.14
CA ASP A 12 7.40 -8.34 -22.60
C ASP A 12 7.68 -7.12 -21.73
N GLN A 13 7.73 -7.30 -20.41
CA GLN A 13 8.04 -6.23 -19.47
C GLN A 13 9.48 -5.76 -19.63
N LEU A 14 10.42 -6.68 -19.86
CA LEU A 14 11.82 -6.32 -20.12
C LEU A 14 11.95 -5.55 -21.43
N ALA A 15 11.28 -5.98 -22.50
CA ALA A 15 11.28 -5.25 -23.77
C ALA A 15 10.69 -3.84 -23.60
N ALA A 16 9.59 -3.71 -22.86
CA ALA A 16 8.96 -2.42 -22.57
C ALA A 16 9.87 -1.49 -21.75
N ASP A 17 10.51 -2.00 -20.69
CA ASP A 17 11.42 -1.21 -19.86
C ASP A 17 12.68 -0.81 -20.64
N MET A 18 13.26 -1.71 -21.44
CA MET A 18 14.42 -1.40 -22.30
C MET A 18 14.08 -0.30 -23.32
N ARG A 19 12.88 -0.37 -23.92
CA ARG A 19 12.41 0.65 -24.85
C ARG A 19 12.12 1.98 -24.16
N ARG A 20 11.59 1.94 -22.93
CA ARG A 20 11.21 3.14 -22.18
C ARG A 20 12.42 3.88 -21.60
N GLU A 21 13.36 3.17 -20.98
CA GLU A 21 14.49 3.77 -20.28
C GLU A 21 15.67 4.05 -21.21
N TYR A 22 15.95 3.15 -22.15
CA TYR A 22 17.10 3.26 -23.04
C TYR A 22 16.74 3.59 -24.49
N GLY A 23 15.46 3.53 -24.87
CA GLY A 23 15.03 3.74 -26.27
C GLY A 23 15.36 2.57 -27.20
N LEU A 24 15.95 1.50 -26.68
CA LEU A 24 16.53 0.40 -27.47
C LEU A 24 15.56 -0.78 -27.56
N GLY A 25 15.57 -1.47 -28.70
CA GLY A 25 14.93 -2.76 -28.84
C GLY A 25 15.78 -3.85 -28.22
N MET A 26 15.14 -4.83 -27.56
CA MET A 26 15.85 -5.95 -26.95
C MET A 26 16.68 -6.77 -27.95
N HIS A 27 16.25 -6.84 -29.21
CA HIS A 27 16.91 -7.65 -30.25
C HIS A 27 17.96 -6.87 -31.05
N ASP A 28 18.11 -5.58 -30.80
CA ASP A 28 19.04 -4.72 -31.55
C ASP A 28 20.46 -4.72 -30.94
N LEU A 29 20.64 -5.37 -29.79
CA LEU A 29 21.85 -5.36 -28.98
C LEU A 29 22.45 -6.75 -28.80
N ASP A 30 23.74 -6.80 -28.51
CA ASP A 30 24.40 -8.05 -28.11
C ASP A 30 23.79 -8.56 -26.78
N PRO A 31 23.63 -9.89 -26.58
CA PRO A 31 23.07 -10.43 -25.35
C PRO A 31 23.86 -10.02 -24.09
N LEU A 32 25.18 -9.82 -24.18
CA LEU A 32 25.98 -9.37 -23.04
C LEU A 32 25.67 -7.91 -22.67
N GLU A 33 25.56 -7.04 -23.67
CA GLU A 33 25.18 -5.63 -23.48
C GLU A 33 23.76 -5.51 -22.94
N THR A 34 22.84 -6.32 -23.49
CA THR A 34 21.46 -6.42 -23.02
C THR A 34 21.41 -6.85 -21.55
N ALA A 35 22.24 -7.82 -21.16
CA ALA A 35 22.34 -8.26 -19.77
C ALA A 35 22.87 -7.15 -18.84
N ALA A 36 23.88 -6.40 -19.29
CA ALA A 36 24.44 -5.29 -18.54
C ALA A 36 23.41 -4.16 -18.32
N LEU A 37 22.62 -3.83 -19.35
CA LEU A 37 21.55 -2.84 -19.26
C LEU A 37 20.39 -3.33 -18.39
N ALA A 38 19.95 -4.58 -18.56
CA ALA A 38 18.89 -5.17 -17.76
C ALA A 38 19.24 -5.20 -16.26
N ALA A 39 20.51 -5.43 -15.91
CA ALA A 39 20.98 -5.37 -14.52
C ALA A 39 20.92 -3.95 -13.92
N ASN A 40 21.07 -2.93 -14.76
CA ASN A 40 21.11 -1.52 -14.39
C ASN A 40 19.76 -0.81 -14.51
N LEU A 41 18.66 -1.55 -14.71
CA LEU A 41 17.32 -0.97 -14.74
C LEU A 41 17.01 -0.19 -13.45
N PRO A 42 16.38 1.00 -13.56
CA PRO A 42 16.06 1.83 -12.42
C PRO A 42 15.08 1.14 -11.45
N ALA A 43 15.05 1.61 -10.21
CA ALA A 43 14.03 1.17 -9.26
C ALA A 43 12.65 1.65 -9.75
N GLY A 44 11.63 0.80 -9.64
CA GLY A 44 10.31 1.08 -10.20
C GLY A 44 10.07 0.55 -11.62
N SER A 45 11.05 -0.07 -12.28
CA SER A 45 10.85 -0.76 -13.56
C SER A 45 9.80 -1.87 -13.45
N LEU A 46 9.04 -2.10 -14.53
CA LEU A 46 7.98 -3.11 -14.59
C LEU A 46 8.53 -4.51 -14.30
N VAL A 47 9.72 -4.83 -14.80
CA VAL A 47 10.42 -6.09 -14.51
C VAL A 47 10.56 -6.31 -13.01
N TRP A 48 10.95 -5.28 -12.25
CA TRP A 48 11.12 -5.39 -10.80
C TRP A 48 9.81 -5.54 -10.06
N GLN A 49 8.74 -4.93 -10.57
CA GLN A 49 7.38 -5.06 -10.05
C GLN A 49 6.81 -6.46 -10.29
N THR A 50 6.98 -7.01 -11.49
CA THR A 50 6.51 -8.36 -11.83
C THR A 50 7.22 -9.46 -11.04
N LEU A 51 8.52 -9.27 -10.78
CA LEU A 51 9.30 -10.18 -9.96
C LEU A 51 9.11 -9.97 -8.44
N ASP A 52 8.28 -8.99 -8.04
CA ASP A 52 8.07 -8.60 -6.65
C ASP A 52 9.38 -8.46 -5.87
N THR A 53 10.34 -7.74 -6.45
CA THR A 53 11.64 -7.51 -5.79
C THR A 53 11.61 -6.24 -4.95
N PRO A 54 12.53 -6.05 -3.99
CA PRO A 54 12.62 -4.80 -3.23
C PRO A 54 12.83 -3.56 -4.12
N ARG A 55 13.36 -3.72 -5.34
CA ARG A 55 13.54 -2.65 -6.34
C ARG A 55 12.26 -2.33 -7.13
N ALA A 56 11.15 -3.03 -6.88
CA ALA A 56 9.86 -2.79 -7.51
C ALA A 56 9.32 -1.38 -7.24
N TRP A 57 9.65 -0.80 -6.10
CA TRP A 57 9.22 0.54 -5.74
C TRP A 57 10.28 1.58 -6.01
N THR A 58 9.84 2.75 -6.46
CA THR A 58 10.67 3.95 -6.53
C THR A 58 10.94 4.47 -5.12
N PHE A 59 11.98 5.30 -4.98
CA PHE A 59 12.31 5.95 -3.71
C PHE A 59 11.13 6.76 -3.15
N ASP A 60 10.41 7.49 -4.00
CA ASP A 60 9.25 8.30 -3.60
C ASP A 60 8.09 7.43 -3.08
N GLN A 61 7.87 6.26 -3.68
CA GLN A 61 6.86 5.31 -3.21
C GLN A 61 7.21 4.77 -1.82
N TYR A 62 8.50 4.47 -1.58
CA TYR A 62 8.98 4.09 -0.26
C TYR A 62 8.76 5.20 0.78
N LEU A 63 9.05 6.46 0.43
CA LEU A 63 8.84 7.59 1.33
C LEU A 63 7.35 7.84 1.61
N ALA A 64 6.48 7.69 0.61
CA ALA A 64 5.04 7.82 0.78
C ALA A 64 4.49 6.77 1.76
N VAL A 65 4.93 5.51 1.61
CA VAL A 65 4.55 4.42 2.53
C VAL A 65 5.06 4.68 3.94
N LEU A 66 6.33 5.07 4.09
CA LEU A 66 6.90 5.42 5.40
C LEU A 66 6.12 6.55 6.07
N ARG A 67 5.69 7.56 5.30
CA ARG A 67 4.88 8.67 5.81
C ARG A 67 3.52 8.19 6.34
N ILE A 68 2.87 7.28 5.63
CA ILE A 68 1.59 6.69 6.05
C ILE A 68 1.79 5.87 7.33
N GLU A 69 2.85 5.06 7.40
CA GLU A 69 3.18 4.27 8.59
C GLU A 69 3.39 5.16 9.82
N GLN A 70 4.20 6.22 9.67
CA GLN A 70 4.42 7.20 10.73
C GLN A 70 3.14 7.88 11.19
N MET A 71 2.27 8.26 10.25
CA MET A 71 1.01 8.92 10.58
C MET A 71 0.04 7.96 11.28
N ASN A 72 -0.06 6.71 10.83
CA ASN A 72 -0.86 5.68 11.49
C ASN A 72 -0.37 5.43 12.92
N GLN A 73 0.95 5.34 13.10
CA GLN A 73 1.57 5.18 14.42
C GLN A 73 1.29 6.39 15.31
N TRP A 74 1.36 7.61 14.76
CA TRP A 74 1.06 8.83 15.50
C TRP A 74 -0.41 8.91 15.94
N ILE A 75 -1.36 8.57 15.06
CA ILE A 75 -2.80 8.52 15.40
C ILE A 75 -3.04 7.50 16.52
N TRP A 76 -2.43 6.32 16.40
CA TRP A 76 -2.53 5.28 17.43
C TRP A 76 -1.92 5.76 18.75
N ALA A 77 -0.72 6.32 18.72
CA ALA A 77 0.00 6.78 19.91
C ALA A 77 -0.72 7.91 20.67
N ASN A 78 -1.51 8.73 19.98
CA ASN A 78 -2.31 9.81 20.57
C ASN A 78 -3.75 9.40 20.94
N GLY A 79 -4.18 8.18 20.61
CA GLY A 79 -5.50 7.67 20.97
C GLY A 79 -5.63 7.36 22.47
N ASP A 80 -6.83 7.43 23.02
CA ASP A 80 -7.10 7.08 24.43
C ASP A 80 -6.60 5.66 24.76
N PRO A 81 -5.67 5.47 25.73
CA PRO A 81 -5.07 4.16 26.04
C PRO A 81 -6.07 3.05 26.34
N ARG A 82 -7.24 3.39 26.92
CA ARG A 82 -8.28 2.42 27.28
C ARG A 82 -9.14 1.96 26.10
N LYS A 83 -9.12 2.70 25.00
CA LYS A 83 -9.94 2.46 23.80
C LYS A 83 -9.08 2.22 22.55
N ARG A 84 -7.77 2.11 22.74
CA ARG A 84 -6.81 1.98 21.66
C ARG A 84 -6.85 0.55 21.14
N GLY A 85 -7.10 0.40 19.84
CA GLY A 85 -6.98 -0.89 19.16
C GLY A 85 -5.53 -1.39 19.12
N PRO A 86 -5.28 -2.54 18.45
CA PRO A 86 -3.93 -3.05 18.26
C PRO A 86 -3.05 -2.05 17.53
N GLN A 87 -1.73 -2.11 17.79
CA GLN A 87 -0.76 -1.26 17.11
C GLN A 87 -0.84 -1.48 15.59
N PRO A 88 -0.83 -0.41 14.77
CA PRO A 88 -0.86 -0.54 13.32
C PRO A 88 0.37 -1.33 12.85
N ARG A 89 0.14 -2.32 11.98
CA ARG A 89 1.20 -3.09 11.35
C ARG A 89 1.83 -2.28 10.21
N PRO A 90 3.12 -2.51 9.90
CA PRO A 90 3.75 -1.93 8.73
C PRO A 90 3.00 -2.35 7.45
N LEU A 91 3.05 -1.50 6.44
CA LEU A 91 2.46 -1.79 5.13
C LEU A 91 3.33 -2.84 4.43
N PRO A 92 2.72 -3.76 3.65
CA PRO A 92 3.46 -4.77 2.92
C PRO A 92 4.41 -4.09 1.92
N ARG A 93 5.68 -4.50 1.93
CA ARG A 93 6.71 -3.99 1.03
C ARG A 93 6.98 -5.03 -0.06
N PRO A 94 7.36 -4.61 -1.29
CA PRO A 94 7.73 -5.55 -2.33
C PRO A 94 8.91 -6.42 -1.91
N GLY A 95 8.86 -7.70 -2.27
CA GLY A 95 9.85 -8.70 -1.86
C GLY A 95 9.79 -9.09 -0.39
N GLN A 96 8.83 -8.56 0.38
CA GLN A 96 8.49 -9.07 1.71
C GLN A 96 7.18 -9.86 1.62
N HIS A 97 7.30 -11.17 1.42
CA HIS A 97 6.20 -12.09 1.73
C HIS A 97 6.03 -12.15 3.24
N HIS A 98 5.30 -11.20 3.82
CA HIS A 98 4.80 -11.37 5.19
C HIS A 98 3.84 -12.54 5.14
N ALA A 99 4.28 -13.69 5.66
CA ALA A 99 3.43 -14.84 5.88
C ALA A 99 2.15 -14.37 6.58
N THR A 100 1.02 -14.50 5.90
CA THR A 100 -0.30 -14.40 6.51
C THR A 100 -0.32 -15.39 7.67
N PRO A 101 -0.54 -14.97 8.93
CA PRO A 101 -0.89 -15.93 9.96
C PRO A 101 -2.40 -16.19 9.82
N GLU A 102 -2.78 -16.99 8.83
CA GLU A 102 -3.99 -17.80 8.94
C GLU A 102 -3.60 -19.13 9.59
N ALA A 103 -3.45 -19.12 10.92
CA ALA A 103 -3.51 -20.32 11.77
C ALA A 103 -3.39 -19.93 13.24
N THR A 104 -4.48 -19.51 13.87
CA THR A 104 -4.89 -19.98 15.21
C THR A 104 -6.36 -19.63 15.40
N GLY A 105 -7.22 -20.64 15.27
CA GLY A 105 -8.65 -20.61 15.56
C GLY A 105 -9.49 -21.15 14.39
N PRO A 106 -10.12 -22.34 14.50
CA PRO A 106 -10.87 -22.95 13.40
C PRO A 106 -12.19 -22.21 13.18
N ALA A 107 -12.54 -22.05 11.91
CA ALA A 107 -13.90 -21.73 11.50
C ALA A 107 -14.84 -22.88 11.91
N MET A 108 -15.89 -22.56 12.67
CA MET A 108 -17.15 -23.28 12.57
C MET A 108 -18.10 -22.39 11.77
N GLU A 109 -18.60 -22.93 10.67
CA GLU A 109 -19.78 -22.45 9.95
C GLU A 109 -20.96 -22.27 10.91
N ALA A 110 -21.62 -21.12 10.84
CA ALA A 110 -23.03 -21.01 11.22
C ALA A 110 -23.65 -19.75 10.60
N GLY A 111 -24.64 -19.97 9.74
CA GLY A 111 -25.87 -19.18 9.68
C GLY A 111 -25.77 -17.72 9.22
N SER A 112 -26.27 -17.47 8.02
CA SER A 112 -26.86 -16.17 7.66
C SER A 112 -28.01 -15.84 8.59
N GLU A 113 -27.80 -14.97 9.57
CA GLU A 113 -28.89 -14.34 10.32
C GLU A 113 -28.53 -12.88 10.60
N ASN A 114 -29.33 -11.95 10.08
CA ASN A 114 -29.25 -10.52 10.38
C ASN A 114 -29.32 -10.28 11.90
N PRO A 115 -28.44 -9.44 12.48
CA PRO A 115 -28.73 -8.80 13.75
C PRO A 115 -29.14 -7.34 13.54
N GLU A 116 -30.27 -6.99 14.13
CA GLU A 116 -30.73 -5.64 14.41
C GLU A 116 -29.67 -4.78 15.15
N PRO A 117 -29.78 -3.44 15.09
CA PRO A 117 -28.69 -2.55 15.46
C PRO A 117 -28.59 -2.38 16.98
N ASP A 118 -27.81 -3.23 17.64
CA ASP A 118 -27.44 -3.03 19.03
C ASP A 118 -26.43 -1.88 19.18
N GLY A 119 -26.84 -0.89 19.98
CA GLY A 119 -26.21 0.40 20.19
C GLY A 119 -24.91 0.36 21.00
N ASN A 120 -23.89 -0.34 20.50
CA ASN A 120 -22.52 -0.17 20.99
C ASN A 120 -21.57 0.12 19.84
N THR A 121 -21.52 1.40 19.46
CA THR A 121 -20.59 1.90 18.45
C THR A 121 -19.16 1.76 18.98
N ILE A 122 -18.54 0.61 18.75
CA ILE A 122 -17.08 0.46 18.79
C ILE A 122 -16.56 1.44 17.73
N ARG A 123 -16.10 2.61 18.19
CA ARG A 123 -15.47 3.63 17.34
C ARG A 123 -14.19 3.03 16.82
N ARG A 124 -14.28 2.33 15.68
CA ARG A 124 -13.14 1.81 14.92
C ARG A 124 -12.14 2.94 14.77
N THR A 125 -10.94 2.75 15.32
CA THR A 125 -9.83 3.69 15.15
C THR A 125 -9.60 3.81 13.64
N ARG A 126 -9.87 4.99 13.08
CA ARG A 126 -9.78 5.22 11.64
C ARG A 126 -8.32 5.02 11.23
N THR A 127 -8.02 3.92 10.55
CA THR A 127 -6.70 3.63 9.98
C THR A 127 -6.76 3.97 8.50
N ILE A 128 -5.79 4.74 8.01
CA ILE A 128 -5.71 5.06 6.59
C ILE A 128 -5.11 3.85 5.88
N LYS A 129 -5.92 3.20 5.03
CA LYS A 129 -5.49 2.12 4.15
C LYS A 129 -5.25 2.69 2.76
N ALA A 130 -4.04 2.53 2.23
CA ALA A 130 -3.79 2.74 0.82
C ALA A 130 -4.42 1.55 0.06
N VAL A 131 -5.45 1.81 -0.73
CA VAL A 131 -6.13 0.82 -1.56
C VAL A 131 -5.99 1.29 -3.00
N GLY A 132 -5.61 0.39 -3.92
CA GLY A 132 -5.66 0.67 -5.35
C GLY A 132 -7.09 0.97 -5.76
N MET A 133 -7.35 2.17 -6.30
CA MET A 133 -8.66 2.64 -6.70
C MET A 133 -8.69 2.80 -8.23
N SER A 134 -9.77 2.39 -8.89
CA SER A 134 -9.93 2.63 -10.33
C SER A 134 -10.17 4.11 -10.62
N VAL A 135 -9.90 4.56 -11.85
CA VAL A 135 -10.10 5.96 -12.26
C VAL A 135 -11.56 6.41 -12.09
N GLU A 136 -12.52 5.52 -12.36
CA GLU A 136 -13.95 5.78 -12.17
C GLU A 136 -14.34 5.95 -10.70
N GLN A 137 -13.71 5.18 -9.81
CA GLN A 137 -13.93 5.31 -8.37
C GLN A 137 -13.32 6.60 -7.83
N LEU A 138 -12.18 7.03 -8.39
CA LEU A 138 -11.56 8.31 -8.05
C LEU A 138 -12.44 9.48 -8.49
N ASP A 139 -12.99 9.45 -9.70
CA ASP A 139 -13.87 10.52 -10.21
C ASP A 139 -15.18 10.62 -9.42
N ARG A 140 -15.74 9.48 -9.04
CA ARG A 140 -16.89 9.40 -8.11
C ARG A 140 -16.56 9.93 -6.72
N PHE A 141 -15.32 9.78 -6.25
CA PHE A 141 -14.89 10.30 -4.95
C PHE A 141 -14.68 11.81 -5.00
N MET A 142 -14.05 12.32 -6.07
CA MET A 142 -13.79 13.75 -6.28
C MET A 142 -15.06 14.57 -6.53
N SER A 143 -16.13 13.94 -7.05
CA SER A 143 -17.44 14.58 -7.21
C SER A 143 -18.24 14.69 -5.91
N GLN A 144 -17.78 14.11 -4.79
CA GLN A 144 -18.42 14.30 -3.49
C GLN A 144 -18.09 15.69 -2.93
N ARG A 145 -19.11 16.37 -2.39
CA ARG A 145 -18.91 17.65 -1.70
C ARG A 145 -18.27 17.42 -0.34
N PHE A 146 -16.99 17.76 -0.23
CA PHE A 146 -16.30 17.82 1.05
C PHE A 146 -16.73 19.09 1.80
N THR A 147 -17.39 18.93 2.94
CA THR A 147 -17.67 20.03 3.86
C THR A 147 -16.54 20.14 4.87
N THR A 148 -15.87 21.29 4.92
CA THR A 148 -14.89 21.59 5.96
C THR A 148 -15.60 21.70 7.29
N VAL A 149 -15.40 20.73 8.18
CA VAL A 149 -15.92 20.79 9.54
C VAL A 149 -15.06 21.80 10.32
N ASN A 150 -15.48 23.07 10.33
CA ASN A 150 -14.92 24.05 11.24
C ASN A 150 -15.21 23.59 12.67
N ARG A 151 -14.14 23.36 13.42
CA ARG A 151 -14.15 22.89 14.81
C ARG A 151 -14.95 23.84 15.68
N VAL A 152 -16.19 23.47 16.02
CA VAL A 152 -16.98 24.15 17.04
C VAL A 152 -16.41 23.79 18.41
N GLU A 153 -16.16 24.84 19.19
CA GLU A 153 -15.57 24.88 20.51
C GLU A 153 -16.33 24.01 21.51
N ASN A 154 -15.62 23.05 22.12
CA ASN A 154 -16.05 22.45 23.38
C ASN A 154 -14.85 22.53 24.33
N ARG A 155 -14.65 23.72 24.92
CA ARG A 155 -13.78 23.92 26.07
C ARG A 155 -14.70 24.01 27.29
N PRO A 156 -14.61 23.11 28.28
CA PRO A 156 -15.42 23.24 29.48
C PRO A 156 -14.97 24.49 30.24
N GLN A 157 -15.90 25.42 30.49
CA GLN A 157 -15.66 26.51 31.44
C GLN A 157 -15.62 25.90 32.84
N THR A 158 -14.43 25.77 33.40
CA THR A 158 -14.24 25.53 34.83
C THR A 158 -14.64 26.80 35.58
N GLY A 159 -15.68 26.68 36.42
CA GLY A 159 -16.23 27.78 37.21
C GLY A 159 -15.29 28.29 38.30
N GLN A 160 -15.34 29.61 38.45
CA GLN A 160 -15.43 30.41 39.68
C GLN A 160 -14.33 30.34 40.76
N PRO A 161 -14.16 31.46 41.47
CA PRO A 161 -14.74 31.59 42.81
C PRO A 161 -16.02 32.43 42.85
#